data_AF-A0A6Y3Q125-F1
#
_entry.id   AF-A0A6Y3Q125-F1
#
_cell.length_a   1.000
_cell.length_b   1.000
_cell.length_c   1.000
_cell.angle_alpha   90.00
_cell.angle_beta   90.00
_cell.angle_gamma   90.00
#
_symmetry.space_group_name_H-M   'P 1'
#
loop_
_entity.id
_entity.type
_entity.pdbx_description
1 polymer ?
#
loop_
_entity_poly.entity_id
_entity_poly.type
_entity_poly.pdbx_seq_one_letter_code
_entity_poly.pdbx_strand_id
1 'polypeptide(L)'
;MNEVDEFIAAFKKEEDIYSSWGELVRQYIKNTLAEKRMDSILKIEPSCRLKDISSLIEKAFYRSKNYENPYNDITDKVGVR
;
A
#
# COMPACT_ATOMS: atom_id res chain seq x y z
N MET A 1 -18.00 2.59 18.98
CA MET A 1 -17.19 2.77 17.77
C MET A 1 -17.73 1.77 16.77
N ASN A 2 -17.97 2.13 15.51
CA ASN A 2 -18.44 1.16 14.51
C ASN A 2 -17.24 0.46 13.86
N GLU A 3 -17.49 -0.62 13.11
CA GLU A 3 -16.42 -1.40 12.44
C GLU A 3 -15.60 -0.56 11.45
N VAL A 4 -16.21 0.46 10.83
CA VAL A 4 -15.52 1.37 9.90
C VAL A 4 -14.51 2.26 10.64
N ASP A 5 -14.90 2.79 11.80
CA ASP A 5 -14.03 3.62 12.64
C ASP A 5 -12.84 2.81 13.16
N GLU A 6 -13.07 1.56 13.58
CA GLU A 6 -12.01 0.65 14.04
C GLU A 6 -11.04 0.30 12.90
N PHE A 7 -11.56 0.04 11.70
CA PHE A 7 -10.76 -0.18 10.50
C PHE A 7 -9.88 1.03 10.16
N ILE A 8 -10.45 2.25 10.21
CA ILE A 8 -9.71 3.49 9.94
C ILE A 8 -8.62 3.70 11.01
N ALA A 9 -8.94 3.47 12.28
CA ALA A 9 -7.99 3.63 13.38
C ALA A 9 -6.81 2.65 13.24
N ALA A 10 -7.08 1.39 12.89
CA ALA A 10 -6.05 0.40 12.62
C ALA A 10 -5.14 0.84 11.46
N PHE A 11 -5.73 1.27 10.34
CA PHE A 11 -4.95 1.71 9.18
C PHE A 11 -4.07 2.92 9.49
N LYS A 12 -4.60 3.94 10.16
CA LYS A 12 -3.86 5.14 10.54
C LYS A 12 -2.70 4.82 11.49
N LYS A 13 -2.88 3.88 12.42
CA LYS A 13 -1.82 3.45 13.34
C LYS A 13 -0.65 2.79 12.60
N GLU A 14 -0.92 2.16 11.46
CA GLU A 14 0.08 1.43 10.66
C GLU A 14 0.53 2.19 9.41
N GLU A 15 0.05 3.42 9.20
CA GLU A 15 0.31 4.21 7.99
C GLU A 15 1.81 4.41 7.73
N ASP A 16 2.56 4.77 8.77
CA ASP A 16 4.02 4.94 8.72
C ASP A 16 4.75 3.62 8.44
N ILE A 17 4.21 2.49 8.93
CA ILE A 17 4.75 1.15 8.69
C ILE A 17 4.57 0.80 7.21
N TYR A 18 3.36 1.00 6.66
CA TYR A 18 3.10 0.75 5.24
C TYR A 18 3.92 1.67 4.34
N SER A 19 4.06 2.95 4.69
CA SER A 19 4.88 3.91 3.95
C SER A 19 6.35 3.48 3.91
N SER A 20 6.90 3.13 5.08
CA SER A 20 8.27 2.65 5.23
C SER A 20 8.50 1.34 4.46
N TRP A 21 7.54 0.42 4.50
CA TRP A 21 7.58 -0.81 3.72
C TRP A 21 7.63 -0.53 2.21
N GLY A 22 6.76 0.34 1.70
CA GLY A 22 6.76 0.70 0.29
C GLY A 22 8.05 1.40 -0.14
N GLU A 23 8.64 2.23 0.72
CA GLU A 23 9.94 2.85 0.46
C GLU A 23 11.08 1.83 0.44
N LEU A 24 11.08 0.87 1.36
CA LEU A 24 12.04 -0.24 1.35
C LEU A 24 11.98 -1.04 0.04
N VAL A 25 10.77 -1.40 -0.40
CA VAL A 25 10.55 -2.12 -1.67
C VAL A 25 11.03 -1.28 -2.85
N ARG A 26 10.73 0.02 -2.87
CA ARG A 26 11.18 0.96 -3.91
C ARG A 26 12.70 1.01 -3.99
N GLN A 27 13.38 1.17 -2.86
CA GLN A 27 14.84 1.20 -2.78
C GLN A 27 15.45 -0.12 -3.23
N TYR A 28 14.89 -1.25 -2.80
CA TYR A 28 15.34 -2.57 -3.21
C TYR A 28 15.30 -2.74 -4.74
N ILE A 29 14.19 -2.35 -5.38
CA ILE A 29 14.04 -2.41 -6.85
C ILE A 29 15.07 -1.52 -7.52
N LYS A 30 15.22 -0.26 -7.08
CA LYS A 30 16.19 0.69 -7.65
C LYS A 30 17.63 0.18 -7.54
N ASN A 31 18.02 -0.31 -6.36
CA ASN A 31 19.36 -0.84 -6.11
C ASN A 31 19.64 -2.05 -7.00
N THR A 32 18.66 -2.97 -7.10
CA THR A 32 18.78 -4.15 -7.97
C THR A 32 18.94 -3.77 -9.44
N LEU A 33 18.24 -2.74 -9.92
CA LEU A 33 18.37 -2.25 -11.29
C LEU A 33 19.73 -1.59 -11.52
N ALA A 34 20.20 -0.77 -10.58
CA ALA A 34 21.51 -0.12 -10.66
C ALA A 34 22.66 -1.16 -10.67
N GLU A 35 22.58 -2.19 -9.82
CA GLU A 35 23.54 -3.31 -9.80
C GLU A 35 23.59 -4.03 -11.16
N LYS A 36 22.44 -4.16 -11.82
CA LYS A 36 22.32 -4.75 -13.16
C LYS A 36 22.65 -3.77 -14.30
N ARG A 37 22.96 -2.49 -13.99
CA ARG A 37 23.14 -1.41 -14.97
C ARG A 37 21.92 -1.23 -15.88
N MET A 38 20.73 -1.46 -15.32
CA MET A 38 19.43 -1.38 -15.98
C MET A 38 18.59 -0.21 -15.45
N ASP A 39 19.14 0.65 -14.59
CA ASP A 39 18.46 1.82 -14.04
C ASP A 39 17.92 2.77 -15.13
N SER A 40 18.59 2.85 -16.28
CA SER A 40 18.16 3.65 -17.44
C SER A 40 16.82 3.21 -18.07
N ILE A 41 16.31 2.02 -17.77
CA ILE A 41 14.97 1.59 -18.24
C ILE A 41 13.86 2.39 -17.55
N LEU A 42 14.13 2.93 -16.36
CA LEU A 42 13.19 3.74 -15.60
C LEU A 42 13.16 5.15 -16.20
N LYS A 43 12.20 5.39 -17.10
CA LYS A 43 11.95 6.72 -17.66
C LYS A 43 11.29 7.67 -16.65
N ILE A 44 10.60 7.10 -15.66
CA ILE A 44 9.92 7.80 -14.57
C ILE A 44 10.40 7.14 -13.29
N GLU A 45 10.77 7.97 -12.32
CA GLU A 45 11.18 7.51 -11.01
C GLU A 45 10.01 6.86 -10.26
N PRO A 46 10.18 5.62 -9.76
CA PRO A 46 9.11 4.97 -9.04
C PRO A 46 8.82 5.71 -7.74
N SER A 47 7.55 5.71 -7.35
CA SER A 47 7.05 6.36 -6.15
C SER A 47 6.24 5.40 -5.28
N CYS A 48 6.40 5.53 -3.96
CA CYS A 48 5.54 4.84 -3.00
C CYS A 48 4.23 5.61 -2.86
N ARG A 49 3.11 4.89 -2.89
CA ARG A 49 1.78 5.45 -2.66
C ARG A 49 0.98 4.59 -1.69
N LEU A 50 0.55 5.20 -0.60
CA LEU A 50 -0.48 4.65 0.28
C LEU A 50 -1.85 4.67 -0.39
N LYS A 51 -2.67 3.68 -0.08
CA LYS A 51 -4.05 3.64 -0.53
C LYS A 51 -4.84 4.71 0.19
N ASP A 52 -5.67 5.41 -0.56
CA ASP A 52 -6.57 6.40 0.00
C ASP A 52 -7.59 5.73 0.94
N ILE A 53 -7.84 6.34 2.10
CA ILE A 53 -8.74 5.79 3.13
C ILE A 53 -10.15 5.58 2.59
N SER A 54 -10.69 6.51 1.79
CA SER A 54 -12.03 6.35 1.21
C SER A 54 -12.08 5.15 0.26
N SER A 55 -11.01 4.93 -0.51
CA SER A 55 -10.89 3.76 -1.39
C SER A 55 -10.71 2.44 -0.62
N LEU A 56 -10.05 2.47 0.55
CA LEU A 56 -9.95 1.32 1.44
C LEU A 56 -11.31 0.95 2.02
N ILE A 57 -12.05 1.94 2.54
CA ILE A 57 -13.40 1.76 3.09
C ILE A 57 -14.36 1.23 2.01
N GLU A 58 -14.35 1.82 0.82
CA GLU A 58 -15.16 1.37 -0.31
C GLU A 58 -14.90 -0.12 -0.61
N LYS A 59 -13.61 -0.50 -0.65
CA LYS A 59 -13.20 -1.88 -0.91
C LYS A 59 -13.61 -2.84 0.22
N ALA A 60 -13.45 -2.43 1.47
CA ALA A 60 -13.73 -3.24 2.64
C ALA A 60 -15.23 -3.50 2.85
N PHE A 61 -16.06 -2.45 2.73
CA PHE A 61 -17.45 -2.50 3.21
C PHE A 61 -18.51 -2.38 2.10
N TYR A 62 -18.17 -1.88 0.91
CA TYR A 62 -19.17 -1.51 -0.10
C TYR A 62 -19.05 -2.25 -1.43
N ARG A 63 -17.91 -2.88 -1.76
CA ARG A 63 -17.71 -3.59 -3.04
C ARG A 63 -18.26 -5.03 -3.09
N SER A 64 -19.11 -5.44 -2.14
CA SER A 64 -19.74 -6.77 -2.07
C SER A 64 -18.77 -7.95 -2.28
N LYS A 65 -17.54 -7.81 -1.78
CA LYS A 65 -16.48 -8.83 -1.93
C LYS A 65 -16.50 -9.89 -0.84
N ASN A 66 -17.39 -9.78 0.14
CA ASN A 66 -17.56 -10.71 1.26
C ASN A 66 -16.22 -11.09 1.93
N TYR A 67 -15.39 -10.09 2.20
CA TYR A 67 -14.18 -10.32 3.00
C TYR A 67 -14.58 -10.78 4.40
N GLU A 68 -13.98 -11.86 4.87
CA GLU A 68 -14.16 -12.34 6.25
C GLU A 68 -13.39 -11.44 7.22
N ASN A 69 -12.20 -10.98 6.79
CA ASN A 69 -11.41 -10.00 7.53
C ASN A 69 -10.91 -8.92 6.57
N PRO A 70 -11.73 -7.90 6.26
CA PRO A 70 -11.39 -6.87 5.28
C PRO A 70 -10.03 -6.21 5.53
N TYR A 71 -9.64 -6.04 6.79
CA TYR A 71 -8.36 -5.43 7.13
C TYR A 71 -7.19 -6.31 6.71
N ASN A 72 -7.23 -7.62 6.98
CA ASN A 72 -6.15 -8.53 6.60
C ASN A 72 -6.19 -8.92 5.11
N ASP A 73 -7.39 -9.06 4.54
CA ASP A 73 -7.60 -9.55 3.17
C ASP A 73 -7.22 -8.50 2.11
N ILE A 74 -7.33 -7.20 2.44
CA ILE A 74 -6.88 -6.12 1.58
C ILE A 74 -5.37 -5.95 1.73
N THR A 75 -4.60 -6.48 0.78
CA THR A 75 -3.13 -6.45 0.81
C THR A 75 -2.52 -5.24 0.10
N ASP A 76 -3.25 -4.61 -0.82
CA ASP A 76 -2.83 -3.45 -1.61
C ASP A 76 -3.03 -2.12 -0.87
N LYS A 77 -2.63 -2.07 0.40
CA LYS A 77 -2.63 -0.89 1.28
C LYS A 77 -1.54 0.12 0.93
N VAL A 78 -0.43 -0.37 0.36
CA VAL A 78 0.66 0.43 -0.20
C VAL A 78 1.07 -0.19 -1.53
N GLY A 79 1.46 0.64 -2.49
CA GLY A 79 1.99 0.21 -3.77
C GLY A 79 3.14 1.08 -4.23
N VAL A 80 4.11 0.46 -4.90
CA VAL A 80 5.15 1.16 -5.66
C VAL A 80 4.67 1.28 -7.10
N ARG A 81 4.73 2.49 -7.66
CA ARG A 81 4.34 2.82 -9.03
C ARG A 81 5.52 3.32 -9.83
#